data_AF-A0A6V7P7Z4-F1
#
_entry.id   AF-A0A6V7P7Z4-F1
#
_cell.length_a   1.000
_cell.length_b   1.000
_cell.length_c   1.000
_cell.angle_alpha   90.00
_cell.angle_beta   90.00
_cell.angle_gamma   90.00
#
_symmetry.space_group_name_H-M   'P 1'
#
loop_
_entity.id
_entity.type
_entity.pdbx_description
1 polymer ?
#
loop_
_entity_poly.entity_id
_entity_poly.type
_entity_poly.pdbx_seq_one_letter_code
_entity_poly.pdbx_strand_id
1 'polypeptide(L)'
;MGESTGDRDRSSKTITPPPPPQSDGETEANTTEHPTIMRRSLLALNFAIMVVGTAGSPLVLRLYFLRGGRRKWLSSWLQTGGWPLLLLPLLVSYALRRHRQKSMYLMTPRLFLSCAALGLLTGVDDLLYAYGVSYLPVSTSSLLVSTQLAFTALFAFLIVRQRLTASSANAVALLCVGAAMLGLNARADRPTGESRGRYYAGFAMTLAAAALYGLVLPLVELSQAAYARAAGRAVGYTLVMEMQLVMGFFATLFSTVGMIVNNDFPAIPREAQEFGLGPAGYYMVLVGCAILFQFFFLGTVGAIYYGSALLAGVVIALLIPVAEVLAVMFFDEPFNSTKGVALVLSLWGFASYFYGEFKANKAKEDPDHKCGHDQVS
;
A
#
# COMPACT_ATOMS: atom_id res chain seq x y z
N MET A 1 96.59 -8.20 2.76
CA MET A 1 97.42 -8.94 3.74
C MET A 1 96.50 -9.42 4.85
N GLY A 2 96.37 -10.75 5.02
CA GLY A 2 95.65 -11.36 6.15
C GLY A 2 94.49 -12.28 5.75
N GLU A 3 94.81 -13.46 5.22
CA GLU A 3 93.93 -14.65 5.24
C GLU A 3 93.94 -15.33 6.63
N SER A 4 92.97 -16.24 6.81
CA SER A 4 93.01 -17.48 7.63
C SER A 4 92.28 -17.45 8.97
N THR A 5 91.54 -18.48 9.44
CA THR A 5 90.77 -19.63 8.92
C THR A 5 90.03 -20.26 10.12
N GLY A 6 88.95 -21.00 9.87
CA GLY A 6 88.50 -22.16 10.67
C GLY A 6 87.51 -21.90 11.82
N ASP A 7 86.58 -22.79 12.17
CA ASP A 7 86.03 -24.01 11.57
C ASP A 7 84.70 -24.31 12.31
N ARG A 8 83.91 -25.23 11.73
CA ARG A 8 82.58 -25.73 12.08
C ARG A 8 82.42 -26.16 13.55
N ASP A 9 81.21 -25.98 14.08
CA ASP A 9 80.57 -27.10 14.75
C ASP A 9 79.05 -27.10 14.56
N ARG A 10 78.52 -28.28 14.23
CA ARG A 10 77.13 -28.58 13.89
C ARG A 10 76.58 -29.40 15.04
N SER A 11 75.60 -28.90 15.79
CA SER A 11 74.76 -29.77 16.62
C SER A 11 73.28 -29.40 16.50
N SER A 12 72.57 -30.37 15.97
CA SER A 12 71.12 -30.43 15.74
C SER A 12 70.36 -30.36 17.06
N LYS A 13 69.40 -29.44 17.19
CA LYS A 13 68.30 -29.55 18.16
C LYS A 13 66.97 -29.48 17.44
N THR A 14 66.39 -30.66 17.34
CA THR A 14 65.08 -31.06 16.84
C THR A 14 63.96 -30.18 17.41
N ILE A 15 63.20 -29.55 16.50
CA ILE A 15 61.91 -28.93 16.82
C ILE A 15 60.86 -30.04 16.78
N THR A 16 60.32 -30.42 17.94
CA THR A 16 59.14 -31.30 18.04
C THR A 16 57.85 -30.47 18.14
N PRO A 17 56.80 -30.76 17.36
CA PRO A 17 55.53 -30.04 17.43
C PRO A 17 54.65 -30.56 18.59
N PRO A 18 53.86 -29.69 19.25
CA PRO A 18 52.80 -30.14 20.17
C PRO A 18 51.53 -30.61 19.40
N PRO A 19 50.69 -31.46 20.01
CA PRO A 19 49.79 -32.41 19.33
C PRO A 19 48.42 -31.81 18.91
N PRO A 20 47.64 -32.48 18.03
CA PRO A 20 46.28 -32.09 17.66
C PRO A 20 45.20 -32.82 18.51
N PRO A 21 43.91 -32.49 18.34
CA PRO A 21 43.06 -31.70 19.23
C PRO A 21 42.29 -32.53 20.29
N GLN A 22 41.96 -31.92 21.44
CA GLN A 22 40.96 -32.45 22.37
C GLN A 22 39.60 -31.79 22.10
N SER A 23 38.61 -32.65 21.89
CA SER A 23 37.20 -32.34 21.75
C SER A 23 36.56 -32.14 23.12
N ASP A 24 36.25 -30.89 23.46
CA ASP A 24 35.25 -30.59 24.49
C ASP A 24 34.06 -29.92 23.79
N GLY A 25 32.94 -30.66 23.75
CA GLY A 25 31.65 -30.14 23.35
C GLY A 25 31.01 -29.31 24.46
N GLU A 26 29.98 -28.56 24.04
CA GLU A 26 29.00 -27.84 24.87
C GLU A 26 29.57 -26.56 25.54
N THR A 27 29.18 -25.33 25.24
CA THR A 27 27.88 -24.78 24.85
C THR A 27 28.11 -23.42 24.14
N GLU A 28 28.04 -23.39 22.81
CA GLU A 28 27.75 -22.15 22.07
C GLU A 28 26.40 -22.31 21.39
N ALA A 29 25.35 -22.31 22.21
CA ALA A 29 24.00 -22.05 21.74
C ALA A 29 23.70 -20.56 21.90
N ASN A 30 23.14 -19.97 20.84
CA ASN A 30 22.54 -18.63 20.75
C ASN A 30 23.47 -17.42 20.57
N THR A 31 23.97 -17.19 19.36
CA THR A 31 24.01 -15.78 18.87
C THR A 31 23.77 -15.54 17.37
N THR A 32 23.24 -16.51 16.62
CA THR A 32 23.01 -16.36 15.17
C THR A 32 21.55 -16.45 14.70
N GLU A 33 20.60 -16.70 15.61
CA GLU A 33 19.14 -16.78 15.30
C GLU A 33 18.40 -15.41 15.38
N HIS A 34 18.99 -14.39 16.01
CA HIS A 34 18.31 -13.13 16.30
C HIS A 34 17.90 -12.26 15.07
N PRO A 35 18.66 -12.19 13.95
CA PRO A 35 18.30 -11.34 12.82
C PRO A 35 17.09 -11.87 12.02
N THR A 36 16.94 -13.18 11.93
CA THR A 36 15.89 -13.84 11.14
C THR A 36 14.55 -13.84 11.86
N ILE A 37 14.54 -14.06 13.19
CA ILE A 37 13.34 -13.99 14.04
C ILE A 37 12.81 -12.55 14.14
N MET A 38 13.70 -11.56 14.31
CA MET A 38 13.31 -10.15 14.34
C MET A 38 12.74 -9.68 12.99
N ARG A 39 13.32 -10.14 11.86
CA ARG A 39 12.79 -9.84 10.53
C ARG A 39 11.42 -10.48 10.28
N ARG A 40 11.21 -11.72 10.73
CA ARG A 40 9.91 -12.43 10.61
C ARG A 40 8.82 -11.80 11.48
N SER A 41 9.15 -11.39 12.70
CA SER A 41 8.20 -10.69 13.58
C SER A 41 7.82 -9.31 13.07
N LEU A 42 8.78 -8.52 12.54
CA LEU A 42 8.49 -7.24 11.89
C LEU A 42 7.61 -7.40 10.63
N LEU A 43 7.84 -8.46 9.84
CA LEU A 43 7.00 -8.78 8.69
C LEU A 43 5.57 -9.14 9.12
N ALA A 44 5.41 -9.99 10.13
CA ALA A 44 4.12 -10.38 10.66
C ALA A 44 3.35 -9.18 11.24
N LEU A 45 4.04 -8.30 11.98
CA LEU A 45 3.48 -7.06 12.49
C LEU A 45 3.03 -6.14 11.35
N ASN A 46 3.85 -5.98 10.31
CA ASN A 46 3.48 -5.16 9.15
C ASN A 46 2.23 -5.68 8.44
N PHE A 47 2.14 -7.01 8.25
CA PHE A 47 0.93 -7.62 7.68
C PHE A 47 -0.28 -7.42 8.58
N ALA A 48 -0.15 -7.59 9.90
CA ALA A 48 -1.24 -7.35 10.83
C ALA A 48 -1.75 -5.89 10.75
N ILE A 49 -0.83 -4.92 10.74
CA ILE A 49 -1.14 -3.50 10.56
C ILE A 49 -1.85 -3.26 9.22
N MET A 50 -1.38 -3.87 8.14
CA MET A 50 -1.98 -3.72 6.81
C MET A 50 -3.39 -4.32 6.75
N VAL A 51 -3.62 -5.48 7.36
CA VAL A 51 -4.94 -6.12 7.46
C VAL A 51 -5.91 -5.22 8.22
N VAL A 52 -5.51 -4.77 9.41
CA VAL A 52 -6.34 -3.89 10.25
C VAL A 52 -6.66 -2.58 9.53
N GLY A 53 -5.67 -1.97 8.86
CA GLY A 53 -5.87 -0.74 8.09
C GLY A 53 -6.81 -0.94 6.90
N THR A 54 -6.54 -1.92 6.04
CA THR A 54 -7.32 -2.14 4.80
C THR A 54 -8.76 -2.55 5.08
N ALA A 55 -8.97 -3.44 6.05
CA ALA A 55 -10.30 -3.94 6.38
C ALA A 55 -11.07 -2.99 7.32
N GLY A 56 -10.38 -2.31 8.23
CA GLY A 56 -10.99 -1.45 9.25
C GLY A 56 -11.30 -0.04 8.76
N SER A 57 -10.47 0.56 7.91
CA SER A 57 -10.63 1.97 7.51
C SER A 57 -11.96 2.27 6.82
N PRO A 58 -12.48 1.45 5.88
CA PRO A 58 -13.77 1.71 5.24
C PRO A 58 -14.94 1.56 6.23
N LEU A 59 -14.81 0.63 7.18
CA LEU A 59 -15.84 0.37 8.19
C LEU A 59 -16.00 1.56 9.14
N VAL A 60 -14.90 2.08 9.68
CA VAL A 60 -14.94 3.24 10.58
C VAL A 60 -15.41 4.49 9.84
N LEU A 61 -14.99 4.67 8.59
CA LEU A 61 -15.48 5.76 7.75
C LEU A 61 -16.99 5.67 7.51
N ARG A 62 -17.51 4.45 7.31
CA ARG A 62 -18.96 4.23 7.17
C ARG A 62 -19.70 4.47 8.47
N LEU A 63 -19.16 4.01 9.60
CA LEU A 63 -19.72 4.25 10.92
C LEU A 63 -19.91 5.76 11.19
N TYR A 64 -18.95 6.59 10.76
CA TYR A 64 -19.07 8.05 10.82
C TYR A 64 -20.32 8.55 10.07
N PHE A 65 -20.52 8.15 8.82
CA PHE A 65 -21.70 8.59 8.05
C PHE A 65 -23.01 8.01 8.61
N LEU A 66 -23.03 6.76 9.06
CA LEU A 66 -24.23 6.12 9.60
C LEU A 66 -24.70 6.74 10.93
N ARG A 67 -23.76 7.25 11.74
CA ARG A 67 -24.06 7.84 13.05
C ARG A 67 -24.29 9.37 13.01
N GLY A 68 -24.46 9.93 11.81
CA GLY A 68 -24.87 11.32 11.62
C GLY A 68 -23.77 12.26 11.14
N GLY A 69 -22.59 11.75 10.77
CA GLY A 69 -21.54 12.53 10.11
C GLY A 69 -22.00 13.00 8.73
N ARG A 70 -21.90 14.30 8.45
CA ARG A 70 -22.33 14.94 7.19
C ARG A 70 -21.16 15.58 6.45
N ARG A 71 -20.02 15.82 7.11
CA ARG A 71 -18.88 16.53 6.53
C ARG A 71 -18.01 15.61 5.68
N LYS A 72 -18.08 15.78 4.35
CA LYS A 72 -17.33 14.97 3.37
C LYS A 72 -15.88 15.40 3.22
N TRP A 73 -15.60 16.70 3.32
CA TRP A 73 -14.24 17.21 3.33
C TRP A 73 -13.48 16.77 4.57
N LEU A 74 -14.15 16.68 5.73
CA LEU A 74 -13.59 16.10 6.93
C LEU A 74 -13.20 14.64 6.71
N SER A 75 -14.09 13.81 6.15
CA SER A 75 -13.76 12.40 5.85
C SER A 75 -12.64 12.25 4.82
N SER A 76 -12.53 13.15 3.84
CA SER A 76 -11.38 13.20 2.93
C SER A 76 -10.09 13.55 3.69
N TRP A 77 -10.15 14.57 4.54
CA TRP A 77 -9.03 14.99 5.38
C TRP A 77 -8.55 13.88 6.33
N LEU A 78 -9.44 13.07 6.89
CA LEU A 78 -9.08 11.96 7.78
C LEU A 78 -8.31 10.85 7.08
N GLN A 79 -8.50 10.64 5.78
CA GLN A 79 -7.79 9.60 5.04
C GLN A 79 -6.29 9.87 5.02
N THR A 80 -5.87 11.11 4.84
CA THR A 80 -4.45 11.50 4.75
C THR A 80 -3.94 12.29 5.96
N GLY A 81 -4.82 12.69 6.88
CA GLY A 81 -4.48 13.45 8.10
C GLY A 81 -3.56 12.70 9.07
N GLY A 82 -3.41 11.38 8.90
CA GLY A 82 -2.43 10.55 9.62
C GLY A 82 -0.97 10.76 9.20
N TRP A 83 -0.68 11.56 8.16
CA TRP A 83 0.66 11.76 7.62
C TRP A 83 1.75 12.11 8.66
N PRO A 84 1.51 12.87 9.75
CA PRO A 84 2.56 13.17 10.72
C PRO A 84 3.07 11.94 11.45
N LEU A 85 2.27 10.86 11.53
CA LEU A 85 2.70 9.60 12.13
C LEU A 85 3.84 8.94 11.33
N LEU A 86 4.01 9.28 10.05
CA LEU A 86 5.17 8.86 9.24
C LEU A 86 6.48 9.53 9.68
N LEU A 87 6.42 10.64 10.43
CA LEU A 87 7.61 11.28 10.96
C LEU A 87 8.32 10.37 11.97
N LEU A 88 7.60 9.55 12.73
CA LEU A 88 8.20 8.61 13.69
C LEU A 88 9.15 7.59 13.03
N PRO A 89 8.72 6.79 12.03
CA PRO A 89 9.62 5.87 11.35
C PRO A 89 10.73 6.61 10.59
N LEU A 90 10.47 7.81 10.04
CA LEU A 90 11.51 8.63 9.40
C LEU A 90 12.57 9.12 10.40
N LEU A 91 12.17 9.58 11.58
CA LEU A 91 13.06 10.02 12.66
C LEU A 91 13.93 8.87 13.17
N VAL A 92 13.35 7.68 13.37
CA VAL A 92 14.11 6.47 13.72
C VAL A 92 15.12 6.13 12.61
N SER A 93 14.68 6.17 11.35
CA SER A 93 15.56 5.89 10.21
C SER A 93 16.70 6.91 10.05
N TYR A 94 16.43 8.18 10.33
CA TYR A 94 17.41 9.25 10.35
C TYR A 94 18.39 9.08 11.51
N ALA A 95 17.91 8.78 12.72
CA ALA A 95 18.75 8.51 13.89
C ALA A 95 19.69 7.32 13.68
N LEU A 96 19.25 6.28 12.96
CA LEU A 96 20.10 5.14 12.59
C LEU A 96 21.12 5.49 11.49
N ARG A 97 20.82 6.49 10.65
CA ARG A 97 21.67 6.90 9.53
C ARG A 97 22.59 8.08 9.78
N ARG A 98 22.35 8.86 10.84
CA ARG A 98 23.16 10.04 11.18
C ARG A 98 24.66 9.74 11.28
N HIS A 99 25.02 8.48 11.56
CA HIS A 99 26.42 8.02 11.60
C HIS A 99 27.06 7.81 10.22
N ARG A 100 26.26 7.66 9.14
CA ARG A 100 26.71 7.39 7.77
C ARG A 100 26.41 8.51 6.77
N GLN A 101 25.36 9.30 6.96
CA GLN A 101 25.00 10.43 6.07
C GLN A 101 24.40 11.60 6.87
N LYS A 102 24.82 12.83 6.54
CA LYS A 102 24.35 14.08 7.18
C LYS A 102 23.11 14.72 6.54
N SER A 103 22.68 14.26 5.35
CA SER A 103 21.51 14.85 4.68
C SER A 103 20.22 14.48 5.41
N MET A 104 19.36 15.47 5.68
CA MET A 104 18.04 15.25 6.27
C MET A 104 16.99 14.77 5.24
N TYR A 105 17.25 14.97 3.94
CA TYR A 105 16.33 14.57 2.86
C TYR A 105 17.10 13.82 1.76
N LEU A 106 16.52 12.75 1.24
CA LEU A 106 17.04 12.05 0.07
C LEU A 106 16.37 12.51 -1.23
N MET A 107 15.22 13.18 -1.13
CA MET A 107 14.41 13.58 -2.28
C MET A 107 15.01 14.73 -3.10
N THR A 108 15.02 14.58 -4.43
CA THR A 108 15.39 15.67 -5.35
C THR A 108 14.22 16.64 -5.55
N PRO A 109 14.46 17.92 -5.90
CA PRO A 109 13.39 18.90 -6.11
C PRO A 109 12.37 18.50 -7.19
N ARG A 110 12.82 17.81 -8.24
CA ARG A 110 11.93 17.30 -9.29
C ARG A 110 11.01 16.21 -8.77
N LEU A 111 11.54 15.28 -7.98
CA LEU A 111 10.75 14.23 -7.33
C LEU A 111 9.78 14.82 -6.31
N PHE A 112 10.20 15.87 -5.57
CA PHE A 112 9.31 16.63 -4.69
C PHE A 112 8.12 17.23 -5.43
N LEU A 113 8.35 17.88 -6.58
CA LEU A 113 7.26 18.44 -7.37
C LEU A 113 6.32 17.34 -7.91
N SER A 114 6.86 16.20 -8.34
CA SER A 114 6.04 15.05 -8.74
C SER A 114 5.21 14.50 -7.58
N CYS A 115 5.80 14.33 -6.38
CA CYS A 115 5.08 13.89 -5.19
C CYS A 115 4.03 14.92 -4.71
N ALA A 116 4.30 16.22 -4.88
CA ALA A 116 3.31 17.25 -4.58
C ALA A 116 2.11 17.16 -5.51
N ALA A 117 2.34 17.01 -6.83
CA ALA A 117 1.27 16.81 -7.80
C ALA A 117 0.49 15.51 -7.54
N LEU A 118 1.18 14.42 -7.21
CA LEU A 118 0.56 13.15 -6.84
C LEU A 118 -0.25 13.28 -5.55
N GLY A 119 0.25 14.00 -4.54
CA GLY A 119 -0.48 14.27 -3.30
C GLY A 119 -1.76 15.06 -3.54
N LEU A 120 -1.74 16.07 -4.41
CA LEU A 120 -2.96 16.78 -4.81
C LEU A 120 -3.96 15.83 -5.51
N LEU A 121 -3.45 14.95 -6.38
CA LEU A 121 -4.28 13.95 -7.05
C LEU A 121 -4.90 12.96 -6.07
N THR A 122 -4.14 12.52 -5.06
CA THR A 122 -4.62 11.71 -3.94
C THR A 122 -5.66 12.47 -3.11
N GLY A 123 -5.49 13.77 -2.86
CA GLY A 123 -6.52 14.56 -2.17
C GLY A 123 -7.85 14.62 -2.94
N VAL A 124 -7.79 14.69 -4.28
CA VAL A 124 -8.99 14.58 -5.13
C VAL A 124 -9.59 13.17 -5.03
N ASP A 125 -8.76 12.13 -5.04
CA ASP A 125 -9.20 10.74 -4.86
C ASP A 125 -9.91 10.53 -3.52
N ASP A 126 -9.31 10.98 -2.41
CA ASP A 126 -9.87 10.92 -1.06
C ASP A 126 -11.25 11.60 -1.01
N LEU A 127 -11.42 12.71 -1.74
CA LEU A 127 -12.69 13.43 -1.84
C LEU A 127 -13.73 12.63 -2.61
N LEU A 128 -13.37 12.10 -3.79
CA LEU A 128 -14.27 11.26 -4.59
C LEU A 128 -14.71 10.02 -3.80
N TYR A 129 -13.77 9.38 -3.11
CA TYR A 129 -14.04 8.24 -2.25
C TYR A 129 -14.96 8.59 -1.08
N ALA A 130 -14.70 9.72 -0.38
CA ALA A 130 -15.57 10.22 0.69
C ALA A 130 -17.00 10.49 0.20
N TYR A 131 -17.17 11.06 -0.99
CA TYR A 131 -18.48 11.24 -1.61
C TYR A 131 -19.14 9.88 -1.94
N GLY A 132 -18.37 8.92 -2.44
CA GLY A 132 -18.82 7.55 -2.68
C GLY A 132 -19.40 6.88 -1.44
N VAL A 133 -18.60 6.78 -0.38
CA VAL A 133 -18.97 6.11 0.88
C VAL A 133 -20.12 6.83 1.60
N SER A 134 -20.30 8.14 1.37
CA SER A 134 -21.43 8.88 1.93
C SER A 134 -22.79 8.47 1.33
N TYR A 135 -22.81 7.98 0.08
CA TYR A 135 -24.04 7.68 -0.65
C TYR A 135 -24.26 6.20 -0.98
N LEU A 136 -23.21 5.38 -0.84
CA LEU A 136 -23.23 3.96 -1.14
C LEU A 136 -23.01 3.12 0.12
N PRO A 137 -23.56 1.89 0.18
CA PRO A 137 -23.11 0.89 1.13
C PRO A 137 -21.62 0.58 0.92
N VAL A 138 -20.90 0.23 1.99
CA VAL A 138 -19.47 -0.13 1.90
C VAL A 138 -19.27 -1.34 0.99
N SER A 139 -20.17 -2.32 1.08
CA SER A 139 -20.15 -3.50 0.21
C SER A 139 -20.17 -3.14 -1.29
N THR A 140 -20.96 -2.13 -1.69
CA THR A 140 -21.00 -1.65 -3.09
C THR A 140 -19.78 -0.80 -3.43
N SER A 141 -19.36 0.09 -2.52
CA SER A 141 -18.19 0.94 -2.74
C SER A 141 -16.91 0.13 -2.88
N SER A 142 -16.69 -0.89 -2.06
CA SER A 142 -15.52 -1.77 -2.13
C SER A 142 -15.48 -2.57 -3.42
N LEU A 143 -16.62 -3.10 -3.89
CA LEU A 143 -16.70 -3.78 -5.18
C LEU A 143 -16.37 -2.83 -6.34
N LEU A 144 -16.80 -1.57 -6.29
CA LEU A 144 -16.42 -0.58 -7.29
C LEU A 144 -14.95 -0.21 -7.19
N VAL A 145 -14.40 -0.05 -5.98
CA VAL A 145 -12.97 0.18 -5.77
C VAL A 145 -12.13 -1.01 -6.22
N SER A 146 -12.65 -2.23 -6.22
CA SER A 146 -11.96 -3.41 -6.79
C SER A 146 -11.59 -3.23 -8.28
N THR A 147 -12.37 -2.43 -9.02
CA THR A 147 -12.09 -2.09 -10.42
C THR A 147 -10.82 -1.26 -10.60
N GLN A 148 -10.24 -0.72 -9.52
CA GLN A 148 -8.97 0.01 -9.55
C GLN A 148 -7.89 -0.79 -10.30
N LEU A 149 -7.81 -2.12 -10.13
CA LEU A 149 -6.80 -2.95 -10.80
C LEU A 149 -6.99 -2.97 -12.32
N ALA A 150 -8.23 -2.92 -12.78
CA ALA A 150 -8.53 -2.82 -14.21
C ALA A 150 -8.02 -1.48 -14.76
N PHE A 151 -8.27 -0.38 -14.04
CA PHE A 151 -7.75 0.93 -14.41
C PHE A 151 -6.23 1.00 -14.33
N THR A 152 -5.60 0.41 -13.30
CA THR A 152 -4.15 0.30 -13.18
C THR A 152 -3.54 -0.40 -14.39
N ALA A 153 -4.08 -1.55 -14.79
CA ALA A 153 -3.63 -2.28 -15.97
C ALA A 153 -3.80 -1.46 -17.26
N LEU A 154 -4.93 -0.77 -17.40
CA LEU A 154 -5.22 0.10 -18.55
C LEU A 154 -4.25 1.28 -18.62
N PHE A 155 -4.03 1.99 -17.51
CA PHE A 155 -3.11 3.14 -17.47
C PHE A 155 -1.65 2.72 -17.58
N ALA A 156 -1.26 1.58 -17.03
CA ALA A 156 0.06 1.00 -17.26
C ALA A 156 0.30 0.72 -18.77
N PHE A 157 -0.72 0.20 -19.48
CA PHE A 157 -0.66 0.04 -20.93
C PHE A 157 -0.57 1.40 -21.66
N LEU A 158 -1.40 2.38 -21.29
CA LEU A 158 -1.45 3.66 -22.00
C LEU A 158 -0.22 4.56 -21.75
N ILE A 159 0.24 4.64 -20.50
CA ILE A 159 1.30 5.56 -20.05
C ILE A 159 2.68 4.94 -20.21
N VAL A 160 2.84 3.70 -19.72
CA VAL A 160 4.14 3.02 -19.69
C VAL A 160 4.37 2.18 -20.96
N ARG A 161 3.36 2.07 -21.84
CA ARG A 161 3.37 1.20 -23.03
C ARG A 161 3.69 -0.26 -22.71
N GLN A 162 3.33 -0.71 -21.51
CA GLN A 162 3.40 -2.13 -21.19
C GLN A 162 2.41 -2.89 -22.07
N ARG A 163 2.77 -4.07 -22.61
CA ARG A 163 1.83 -4.88 -23.40
C ARG A 163 0.82 -5.54 -22.47
N LEU A 164 -0.48 -5.38 -22.76
CA LEU A 164 -1.52 -6.09 -22.03
C LEU A 164 -1.36 -7.61 -22.25
N THR A 165 -1.28 -8.34 -21.15
CA THR A 165 -1.34 -9.80 -21.17
C THR A 165 -2.80 -10.25 -21.32
N ALA A 166 -3.02 -11.44 -21.87
CA ALA A 166 -4.37 -12.01 -21.95
C ALA A 166 -5.03 -12.10 -20.55
N SER A 167 -4.23 -12.39 -19.53
CA SER A 167 -4.62 -12.40 -18.11
C SER A 167 -5.07 -11.04 -17.59
N SER A 168 -4.36 -9.95 -17.91
CA SER A 168 -4.77 -8.60 -17.52
C SER A 168 -6.02 -8.14 -18.27
N ALA A 169 -6.17 -8.51 -19.54
CA ALA A 169 -7.38 -8.21 -20.31
C ALA A 169 -8.60 -8.95 -19.75
N ASN A 170 -8.44 -10.22 -19.36
CA ASN A 170 -9.50 -10.98 -18.69
C ASN A 170 -9.90 -10.34 -17.35
N ALA A 171 -8.91 -9.93 -16.54
CA ALA A 171 -9.16 -9.25 -15.27
C ALA A 171 -9.96 -7.95 -15.46
N VAL A 172 -9.56 -7.13 -16.43
CA VAL A 172 -10.28 -5.89 -16.79
C VAL A 172 -11.73 -6.19 -17.19
N ALA A 173 -11.95 -7.18 -18.07
CA ALA A 173 -13.28 -7.53 -18.51
C ALA A 173 -14.20 -7.98 -17.35
N LEU A 174 -13.71 -8.86 -16.48
CA LEU A 174 -14.49 -9.37 -15.33
C LEU A 174 -14.84 -8.26 -14.34
N LEU A 175 -13.89 -7.38 -14.02
CA LEU A 175 -14.11 -6.25 -13.12
C LEU A 175 -15.10 -5.23 -13.72
N CYS A 176 -15.02 -4.96 -15.03
CA CYS A 176 -15.99 -4.12 -15.74
C CYS A 176 -17.41 -4.73 -15.72
N VAL A 177 -17.54 -6.03 -15.94
CA VAL A 177 -18.84 -6.73 -15.87
C VAL A 177 -19.40 -6.66 -14.44
N GLY A 178 -18.56 -6.91 -13.42
CA GLY A 178 -18.97 -6.80 -12.02
C GLY A 178 -19.52 -5.41 -11.66
N ALA A 179 -18.81 -4.34 -12.06
CA ALA A 179 -19.27 -2.97 -11.85
C ALA A 179 -20.55 -2.66 -12.62
N ALA A 180 -20.67 -3.07 -13.89
CA ALA A 180 -21.88 -2.88 -14.68
C ALA A 180 -23.09 -3.57 -14.03
N MET A 181 -22.93 -4.80 -13.54
CA MET A 181 -23.99 -5.53 -12.85
C MET A 181 -24.49 -4.82 -11.59
N LEU A 182 -23.59 -4.21 -10.81
CA LEU A 182 -23.93 -3.40 -9.64
C LEU A 182 -24.69 -2.12 -10.03
N GLY A 183 -24.25 -1.45 -11.10
CA GLY A 183 -24.92 -0.24 -11.59
C GLY A 183 -26.35 -0.50 -12.09
N LEU A 184 -26.58 -1.65 -12.72
CA LEU A 184 -27.89 -2.07 -13.22
C LEU A 184 -28.85 -2.48 -12.09
N ASN A 185 -28.33 -2.94 -10.94
CA ASN A 185 -29.14 -3.36 -9.78
C ASN A 185 -29.33 -2.28 -8.70
N ALA A 186 -29.19 -1.00 -9.07
CA ALA A 186 -29.33 0.15 -8.18
C ALA A 186 -30.65 0.20 -7.35
N ARG A 187 -31.73 -0.48 -7.80
CA ARG A 187 -33.00 -0.51 -7.06
C ARG A 187 -32.94 -1.34 -5.78
N ALA A 188 -32.17 -2.42 -5.76
CA ALA A 188 -32.04 -3.33 -4.63
C ALA A 188 -30.93 -2.91 -3.65
N ASP A 189 -30.03 -2.03 -4.09
CA ASP A 189 -28.78 -1.71 -3.38
C ASP A 189 -28.72 -0.28 -2.79
N ARG A 190 -29.82 0.45 -2.91
CA ARG A 190 -29.90 1.83 -2.46
C ARG A 190 -30.04 1.89 -0.93
N PRO A 191 -29.21 2.68 -0.21
CA PRO A 191 -29.41 2.94 1.21
C PRO A 191 -30.81 3.51 1.50
N THR A 192 -31.38 3.16 2.64
CA THR A 192 -32.71 3.64 3.06
C THR A 192 -32.72 5.16 3.17
N GLY A 193 -33.66 5.82 2.49
CA GLY A 193 -33.81 7.28 2.52
C GLY A 193 -33.03 8.05 1.44
N GLU A 194 -32.14 7.41 0.67
CA GLU A 194 -31.38 8.10 -0.38
C GLU A 194 -32.09 8.17 -1.74
N SER A 195 -31.83 9.22 -2.52
CA SER A 195 -32.43 9.39 -3.85
C SER A 195 -31.67 8.60 -4.92
N ARG A 196 -32.33 8.22 -6.02
CA ARG A 196 -31.65 7.55 -7.16
C ARG A 196 -30.49 8.38 -7.73
N GLY A 197 -30.67 9.71 -7.79
CA GLY A 197 -29.63 10.62 -8.28
C GLY A 197 -28.37 10.61 -7.42
N ARG A 198 -28.52 10.57 -6.09
CA ARG A 198 -27.38 10.50 -5.16
C ARG A 198 -26.69 9.14 -5.19
N TYR A 199 -27.43 8.06 -5.36
CA TYR A 199 -26.85 6.72 -5.56
C TYR A 199 -25.95 6.70 -6.81
N TYR A 200 -26.45 7.14 -7.97
CA TYR A 200 -25.64 7.16 -9.20
C TYR A 200 -24.49 8.17 -9.13
N ALA A 201 -24.67 9.29 -8.43
CA ALA A 201 -23.57 10.19 -8.14
C ALA A 201 -22.50 9.49 -7.29
N GLY A 202 -22.87 8.82 -6.21
CA GLY A 202 -21.94 8.01 -5.40
C GLY A 202 -21.22 6.95 -6.22
N PHE A 203 -21.96 6.22 -7.06
CA PHE A 203 -21.42 5.21 -7.98
C PHE A 203 -20.37 5.80 -8.93
N ALA A 204 -20.70 6.91 -9.60
CA ALA A 204 -19.79 7.60 -10.50
C ALA A 204 -18.55 8.13 -9.76
N MET A 205 -18.71 8.70 -8.56
CA MET A 205 -17.60 9.19 -7.75
C MET A 205 -16.70 8.05 -7.28
N THR A 206 -17.24 6.92 -6.85
CA THR A 206 -16.42 5.75 -6.46
C THR A 206 -15.69 5.14 -7.67
N LEU A 207 -16.34 5.05 -8.84
CA LEU A 207 -15.68 4.57 -10.05
C LEU A 207 -14.58 5.54 -10.51
N ALA A 208 -14.81 6.85 -10.40
CA ALA A 208 -13.81 7.87 -10.67
C ALA A 208 -12.64 7.80 -9.68
N ALA A 209 -12.89 7.54 -8.39
CA ALA A 209 -11.85 7.28 -7.40
C ALA A 209 -11.03 6.04 -7.77
N ALA A 210 -11.70 4.92 -8.09
CA ALA A 210 -11.01 3.70 -8.52
C ALA A 210 -10.11 3.94 -9.75
N ALA A 211 -10.58 4.74 -10.72
CA ALA A 211 -9.78 5.14 -11.87
C ALA A 211 -8.61 6.04 -11.50
N LEU A 212 -8.83 7.03 -10.62
CA LEU A 212 -7.81 7.98 -10.20
C LEU A 212 -6.72 7.31 -9.38
N TYR A 213 -7.10 6.48 -8.40
CA TYR A 213 -6.17 5.66 -7.64
C TYR A 213 -5.40 4.67 -8.54
N GLY A 214 -6.09 4.05 -9.51
CA GLY A 214 -5.47 3.20 -10.51
C GLY A 214 -4.46 3.93 -11.42
N LEU A 215 -4.61 5.25 -11.60
CA LEU A 215 -3.65 6.11 -12.29
C LEU A 215 -2.47 6.54 -11.40
N VAL A 216 -2.74 6.87 -10.13
CA VAL A 216 -1.70 7.30 -9.16
C VAL A 216 -0.61 6.24 -9.04
N LEU A 217 -0.97 4.96 -9.00
CA LEU A 217 -0.02 3.85 -8.85
C LEU A 217 1.06 3.82 -9.96
N PRO A 218 0.73 3.74 -11.27
CA PRO A 218 1.72 3.85 -12.35
C PRO A 218 2.53 5.15 -12.35
N LEU A 219 1.94 6.28 -11.94
CA LEU A 219 2.65 7.56 -11.90
C LEU A 219 3.70 7.59 -10.76
N VAL A 220 3.39 7.00 -9.60
CA VAL A 220 4.36 6.79 -8.52
C VAL A 220 5.51 5.92 -9.04
N GLU A 221 5.23 4.79 -9.67
CA GLU A 221 6.25 3.90 -10.23
C GLU A 221 7.12 4.63 -11.30
N LEU A 222 6.49 5.41 -12.18
CA LEU A 222 7.19 6.21 -13.17
C LEU A 222 8.11 7.25 -12.52
N SER A 223 7.65 7.94 -11.46
CA SER A 223 8.44 8.92 -10.73
C SER A 223 9.66 8.28 -10.04
N GLN A 224 9.48 7.07 -9.49
CA GLN A 224 10.52 6.26 -8.88
C GLN A 224 11.55 5.80 -9.92
N ALA A 225 11.09 5.30 -11.08
CA ALA A 225 11.94 4.88 -12.18
C ALA A 225 12.75 6.05 -12.77
N ALA A 226 12.12 7.22 -12.95
CA ALA A 226 12.78 8.43 -13.41
C ALA A 226 13.87 8.89 -12.43
N TYR A 227 13.57 8.86 -11.12
CA TYR A 227 14.55 9.14 -10.08
C TYR A 227 15.71 8.15 -10.12
N ALA A 228 15.43 6.84 -10.19
CA ALA A 228 16.48 5.81 -10.19
C ALA A 228 17.43 5.96 -11.38
N ARG A 229 16.90 6.27 -12.57
CA ARG A 229 17.69 6.57 -13.78
C ARG A 229 18.53 7.82 -13.63
N ALA A 230 18.00 8.89 -13.04
CA ALA A 230 18.71 10.15 -12.89
C ALA A 230 19.78 10.11 -11.77
N ALA A 231 19.50 9.40 -10.68
CA ALA A 231 20.36 9.35 -9.49
C ALA A 231 21.34 8.17 -9.49
N GLY A 232 21.19 7.20 -10.40
CA GLY A 232 22.00 5.98 -10.46
C GLY A 232 21.87 5.10 -9.21
N ARG A 233 20.78 5.23 -8.45
CA ARG A 233 20.54 4.53 -7.19
C ARG A 233 19.13 3.96 -7.16
N ALA A 234 19.00 2.74 -6.64
CA ALA A 234 17.70 2.14 -6.38
C ALA A 234 16.89 2.97 -5.37
N VAL A 235 15.56 2.98 -5.53
CA VAL A 235 14.65 3.63 -4.60
C VAL A 235 14.62 2.83 -3.30
N GLY A 236 15.16 3.42 -2.23
CA GLY A 236 15.16 2.80 -0.91
C GLY A 236 13.89 3.10 -0.11
N TYR A 237 13.63 2.31 0.93
CA TYR A 237 12.46 2.44 1.82
C TYR A 237 12.19 3.87 2.32
N THR A 238 13.23 4.54 2.83
CA THR A 238 13.18 5.95 3.26
C THR A 238 12.66 6.88 2.19
N LEU A 239 13.09 6.68 0.94
CA LEU A 239 12.69 7.56 -0.13
C LEU A 239 11.19 7.37 -0.39
N VAL A 240 10.71 6.13 -0.38
CA VAL A 240 9.27 5.84 -0.45
C VAL A 240 8.52 6.47 0.72
N MET A 241 9.06 6.43 1.94
CA MET A 241 8.47 7.06 3.12
C MET A 241 8.49 8.61 3.03
N GLU A 242 9.55 9.21 2.49
CA GLU A 242 9.62 10.65 2.20
C GLU A 242 8.59 11.04 1.14
N MET A 243 8.48 10.25 0.06
CA MET A 243 7.46 10.44 -0.97
C MET A 243 6.05 10.36 -0.38
N GLN A 244 5.78 9.35 0.46
CA GLN A 244 4.48 9.18 1.13
C GLN A 244 4.17 10.32 2.09
N LEU A 245 5.17 10.83 2.83
CA LEU A 245 5.03 12.00 3.69
C LEU A 245 4.61 13.23 2.88
N VAL A 246 5.28 13.48 1.76
CA VAL A 246 4.99 14.62 0.88
C VAL A 246 3.61 14.47 0.25
N MET A 247 3.27 13.29 -0.28
CA MET A 247 1.94 13.03 -0.84
C MET A 247 0.84 13.24 0.21
N GLY A 248 1.00 12.67 1.41
CA GLY A 248 0.06 12.83 2.52
C GLY A 248 -0.09 14.29 2.97
N PHE A 249 1.00 15.05 3.01
CA PHE A 249 0.96 16.48 3.34
C PHE A 249 0.15 17.27 2.31
N PHE A 250 0.41 17.11 1.00
CA PHE A 250 -0.30 17.84 -0.05
C PHE A 250 -1.75 17.40 -0.19
N ALA A 251 -2.07 16.11 0.00
CA ALA A 251 -3.44 15.62 0.06
C ALA A 251 -4.20 16.24 1.23
N THR A 252 -3.60 16.23 2.43
CA THR A 252 -4.17 16.85 3.63
C THR A 252 -4.36 18.36 3.44
N LEU A 253 -3.40 19.03 2.80
CA LEU A 253 -3.49 20.47 2.50
C LEU A 253 -4.66 20.75 1.56
N PHE A 254 -4.83 19.97 0.51
CA PHE A 254 -5.98 20.06 -0.40
C PHE A 254 -7.30 19.93 0.36
N SER A 255 -7.44 18.88 1.18
CA SER A 255 -8.66 18.66 1.96
C SER A 255 -8.87 19.73 3.03
N THR A 256 -7.78 20.28 3.61
CA THR A 256 -7.83 21.39 4.56
C THR A 256 -8.39 22.65 3.89
N VAL A 257 -7.92 22.99 2.69
CA VAL A 257 -8.47 24.12 1.91
C VAL A 257 -9.96 23.89 1.64
N GLY A 258 -10.36 22.68 1.25
CA GLY A 258 -11.76 22.33 1.06
C GLY A 258 -12.60 22.49 2.33
N MET A 259 -12.09 22.07 3.49
CA MET A 259 -12.75 22.27 4.79
C MET A 259 -12.89 23.75 5.16
N ILE A 260 -11.87 24.58 4.87
CA ILE A 260 -11.94 26.03 5.09
C ILE A 260 -13.04 26.63 4.22
N VAL A 261 -13.04 26.34 2.92
CA VAL A 261 -14.03 26.85 1.96
C VAL A 261 -15.45 26.40 2.33
N ASN A 262 -15.61 25.15 2.79
CA ASN A 262 -16.90 24.59 3.18
C ASN A 262 -17.33 24.97 4.61
N ASN A 263 -16.53 25.76 5.34
CA ASN A 263 -16.76 26.13 6.74
C ASN A 263 -16.98 24.91 7.66
N ASP A 264 -16.19 23.86 7.48
CA ASP A 264 -16.34 22.63 8.27
C ASP A 264 -15.74 22.77 9.68
N PHE A 265 -14.62 23.50 9.86
CA PHE A 265 -13.98 23.64 11.17
C PHE A 265 -14.92 24.14 12.29
N PRO A 266 -15.70 25.23 12.09
CA PRO A 266 -16.65 25.69 13.10
C PRO A 266 -17.85 24.74 13.29
N ALA A 267 -18.11 23.85 12.33
CA ALA A 267 -19.23 22.93 12.37
C ALA A 267 -18.90 21.59 13.04
N ILE A 268 -17.63 21.21 13.15
CA ILE A 268 -17.19 19.96 13.81
C ILE A 268 -17.76 19.83 15.24
N PRO A 269 -17.67 20.86 16.13
CA PRO A 269 -18.19 20.72 17.48
C PRO A 269 -19.72 20.56 17.52
N ARG A 270 -20.43 21.16 16.56
CA ARG A 270 -21.90 21.03 16.44
C ARG A 270 -22.29 19.63 15.99
N GLU A 271 -21.58 19.11 14.99
CA GLU A 271 -21.78 17.74 14.51
C GLU A 271 -21.46 16.71 15.60
N ALA A 272 -20.41 16.94 16.41
CA ALA A 272 -20.07 16.08 17.53
C ALA A 272 -21.18 16.01 18.60
N GLN A 273 -21.94 17.09 18.81
CA GLN A 273 -23.08 17.12 19.74
C GLN A 273 -24.29 16.36 19.22
N GLU A 274 -24.54 16.40 17.90
CA GLU A 274 -25.64 15.69 17.24
C GLU A 274 -25.30 14.23 16.90
N PHE A 275 -24.05 13.80 17.11
CA PHE A 275 -23.58 12.48 16.73
C PHE A 275 -24.23 11.38 17.56
N GLY A 276 -24.68 10.31 16.92
CA GLY A 276 -25.44 9.25 17.58
C GLY A 276 -24.69 8.49 18.69
N LEU A 277 -23.36 8.60 18.76
CA LEU A 277 -22.51 8.02 19.81
C LEU A 277 -22.03 9.07 20.83
N GLY A 278 -22.57 10.29 20.75
CA GLY A 278 -22.15 11.45 21.53
C GLY A 278 -20.78 12.02 21.12
N PRO A 279 -20.34 13.13 21.77
CA PRO A 279 -19.11 13.82 21.41
C PRO A 279 -17.85 12.97 21.54
N ALA A 280 -17.73 12.18 22.61
CA ALA A 280 -16.56 11.31 22.82
C ALA A 280 -16.47 10.23 21.73
N GLY A 281 -17.60 9.60 21.39
CA GLY A 281 -17.68 8.61 20.32
C GLY A 281 -17.34 9.21 18.95
N TYR A 282 -17.79 10.44 18.68
CA TYR A 282 -17.44 11.17 17.46
C TYR A 282 -15.92 11.32 17.30
N TYR A 283 -15.23 11.89 18.30
CA TYR A 283 -13.78 12.08 18.21
C TYR A 283 -13.01 10.75 18.18
N MET A 284 -13.48 9.71 18.88
CA MET A 284 -12.89 8.37 18.77
C MET A 284 -12.98 7.81 17.35
N VAL A 285 -14.12 8.00 16.67
CA VAL A 285 -14.31 7.57 15.28
C VAL A 285 -13.38 8.37 14.35
N LEU A 286 -13.25 9.69 14.53
CA LEU A 286 -12.34 10.50 13.72
C LEU A 286 -10.88 10.05 13.87
N VAL A 287 -10.41 9.93 15.12
CA VAL A 287 -9.04 9.50 15.41
C VAL A 287 -8.78 8.07 14.93
N GLY A 288 -9.74 7.16 15.17
CA GLY A 288 -9.67 5.79 14.69
C GLY A 288 -9.59 5.71 13.16
N CYS A 289 -10.36 6.55 12.46
CA CYS A 289 -10.32 6.65 11.00
C CYS A 289 -8.92 7.05 10.51
N ALA A 290 -8.37 8.13 11.06
CA ALA A 290 -7.03 8.59 10.70
C ALA A 290 -5.94 7.55 10.97
N ILE A 291 -6.00 6.85 12.12
CA ILE A 291 -5.05 5.79 12.46
C ILE A 291 -5.17 4.60 11.51
N LEU A 292 -6.39 4.16 11.18
CA LEU A 292 -6.60 2.99 10.32
C LEU A 292 -6.16 3.25 8.88
N PHE A 293 -6.48 4.42 8.32
CA PHE A 293 -5.94 4.81 7.01
C PHE A 293 -4.41 4.93 7.05
N GLN A 294 -3.85 5.42 8.15
CA GLN A 294 -2.40 5.46 8.30
C GLN A 294 -1.78 4.06 8.37
N PHE A 295 -2.42 3.11 9.03
CA PHE A 295 -2.01 1.70 9.06
C PHE A 295 -2.07 1.06 7.68
N PHE A 296 -3.07 1.42 6.86
CA PHE A 296 -3.12 1.01 5.46
C PHE A 296 -1.86 1.49 4.71
N PHE A 297 -1.57 2.79 4.71
CA PHE A 297 -0.40 3.34 4.02
C PHE A 297 0.92 2.76 4.52
N LEU A 298 1.11 2.70 5.85
CA LEU A 298 2.34 2.16 6.44
C LEU A 298 2.51 0.67 6.14
N GLY A 299 1.42 -0.10 6.23
CA GLY A 299 1.38 -1.52 5.92
C GLY A 299 1.75 -1.79 4.47
N THR A 300 1.22 -1.01 3.52
CA THR A 300 1.57 -1.10 2.09
C THR A 300 3.05 -0.82 1.86
N VAL A 301 3.59 0.28 2.41
CA VAL A 301 5.01 0.62 2.22
C VAL A 301 5.93 -0.43 2.85
N GLY A 302 5.59 -0.96 4.02
CA GLY A 302 6.35 -2.05 4.64
C GLY A 302 6.24 -3.37 3.87
N ALA A 303 5.09 -3.69 3.28
CA ALA A 303 4.91 -4.91 2.49
C ALA A 303 5.73 -4.88 1.20
N ILE A 304 5.82 -3.70 0.56
CA ILE A 304 6.71 -3.46 -0.59
C ILE A 304 8.17 -3.69 -0.20
N TYR A 305 8.58 -3.20 0.98
CA TYR A 305 9.97 -3.27 1.42
C TYR A 305 10.44 -4.67 1.83
N TYR A 306 9.66 -5.37 2.65
CA TYR A 306 10.06 -6.68 3.14
C TYR A 306 9.78 -7.81 2.12
N GLY A 307 8.87 -7.57 1.17
CA GLY A 307 8.49 -8.51 0.13
C GLY A 307 8.66 -7.93 -1.28
N SER A 308 7.55 -7.46 -1.86
CA SER A 308 7.53 -6.85 -3.19
C SER A 308 6.25 -6.03 -3.39
N ALA A 309 6.24 -5.15 -4.40
CA ALA A 309 5.02 -4.42 -4.78
C ALA A 309 3.90 -5.35 -5.25
N LEU A 310 4.24 -6.45 -5.92
CA LEU A 310 3.28 -7.48 -6.31
C LEU A 310 2.63 -8.12 -5.09
N LEU A 311 3.42 -8.49 -4.07
CA LEU A 311 2.90 -9.08 -2.83
C LEU A 311 1.97 -8.12 -2.08
N ALA A 312 2.36 -6.84 -1.97
CA ALA A 312 1.50 -5.82 -1.36
C ALA A 312 0.15 -5.70 -2.11
N GLY A 313 0.19 -5.65 -3.44
CA GLY A 313 -1.00 -5.62 -4.29
C GLY A 313 -1.91 -6.84 -4.12
N VAL A 314 -1.33 -8.05 -4.06
CA VAL A 314 -2.09 -9.30 -3.82
C VAL A 314 -2.83 -9.24 -2.50
N VAL A 315 -2.15 -8.85 -1.42
CA VAL A 315 -2.75 -8.86 -0.09
C VAL A 315 -3.84 -7.79 0.03
N ILE A 316 -3.63 -6.59 -0.53
CA ILE A 316 -4.68 -5.56 -0.58
C ILE A 316 -5.90 -6.07 -1.36
N ALA A 317 -5.69 -6.67 -2.53
CA ALA A 317 -6.77 -7.22 -3.35
C ALA A 317 -7.56 -8.31 -2.63
N LEU A 318 -6.91 -9.17 -1.84
CA LEU A 318 -7.58 -10.19 -1.04
C LEU A 318 -8.35 -9.60 0.17
N LEU A 319 -7.88 -8.47 0.70
CA LEU A 319 -8.51 -7.81 1.84
C LEU A 319 -9.73 -6.95 1.48
N ILE A 320 -9.84 -6.48 0.24
CA ILE A 320 -11.01 -5.73 -0.24
C ILE A 320 -12.32 -6.55 -0.08
N PRO A 321 -12.41 -7.81 -0.60
CA PRO A 321 -13.52 -8.72 -0.34
C PRO A 321 -13.81 -8.97 1.15
N VAL A 322 -12.74 -9.07 1.97
CA VAL A 322 -12.91 -9.27 3.42
C VAL A 322 -13.59 -8.05 4.05
N ALA A 323 -13.18 -6.84 3.67
CA ALA A 323 -13.81 -5.60 4.13
C ALA A 323 -15.31 -5.54 3.77
N GLU A 324 -15.69 -6.04 2.59
CA GLU A 324 -17.10 -6.14 2.16
C GLU A 324 -17.92 -7.06 3.05
N VAL A 325 -17.41 -8.27 3.32
CA VAL A 325 -18.09 -9.24 4.18
C VAL A 325 -18.22 -8.70 5.60
N LEU A 326 -17.17 -8.06 6.11
CA LEU A 326 -17.22 -7.39 7.42
C LEU A 326 -18.26 -6.27 7.44
N ALA A 327 -18.40 -5.49 6.37
CA ALA A 327 -19.40 -4.42 6.31
C ALA A 327 -20.83 -4.97 6.37
N VAL A 328 -21.10 -6.08 5.67
CA VAL A 328 -22.39 -6.78 5.75
C VAL A 328 -22.68 -7.25 7.17
N MET A 329 -21.69 -7.82 7.85
CA MET A 329 -21.87 -8.34 9.22
C MET A 329 -22.00 -7.25 10.28
N PHE A 330 -21.26 -6.15 10.19
CA PHE A 330 -21.25 -5.10 11.22
C PHE A 330 -22.35 -4.04 11.05
N PHE A 331 -22.83 -3.83 9.82
CA PHE A 331 -23.82 -2.78 9.53
C PHE A 331 -25.14 -3.34 8.99
N ASP A 332 -25.31 -4.67 8.98
CA ASP A 332 -26.49 -5.35 8.45
C ASP A 332 -26.84 -4.87 7.03
N GLU A 333 -25.82 -4.59 6.20
CA GLU A 333 -26.01 -4.07 4.85
C GLU A 333 -26.70 -5.12 3.96
N PRO A 334 -27.65 -4.71 3.09
CA PRO A 334 -28.31 -5.65 2.20
C PRO A 334 -27.31 -6.26 1.21
N PHE A 335 -27.09 -7.57 1.33
CA PHE A 335 -26.24 -8.33 0.41
C PHE A 335 -27.09 -9.14 -0.57
N ASN A 336 -27.30 -8.57 -1.75
CA ASN A 336 -28.10 -9.20 -2.81
C ASN A 336 -27.27 -10.21 -3.63
N SER A 337 -27.96 -11.06 -4.40
CA SER A 337 -27.31 -12.04 -5.28
C SER A 337 -26.37 -11.37 -6.30
N THR A 338 -26.69 -10.16 -6.75
CA THR A 338 -25.83 -9.38 -7.66
C THR A 338 -24.47 -9.05 -7.04
N LYS A 339 -24.42 -8.60 -5.78
CA LYS A 339 -23.18 -8.35 -5.05
C LYS A 339 -22.38 -9.63 -4.89
N GLY A 340 -23.04 -10.75 -4.61
CA GLY A 340 -22.40 -12.07 -4.58
C GLY A 340 -21.72 -12.41 -5.90
N VAL A 341 -22.40 -12.21 -7.03
CA VAL A 341 -21.81 -12.44 -8.36
C VAL A 341 -20.66 -11.46 -8.64
N ALA A 342 -20.84 -10.17 -8.35
CA ALA A 342 -19.81 -9.16 -8.53
C ALA A 342 -18.56 -9.45 -7.68
N LEU A 343 -18.74 -9.94 -6.45
CA LEU A 343 -17.67 -10.40 -5.57
C LEU A 343 -16.90 -11.57 -6.20
N VAL A 344 -17.59 -12.59 -6.69
CA VAL A 344 -16.95 -13.74 -7.37
C VAL A 344 -16.18 -13.28 -8.62
N LEU A 345 -16.75 -12.37 -9.41
CA LEU A 345 -16.08 -11.80 -10.58
C LEU A 345 -14.83 -10.99 -10.19
N SER A 346 -14.89 -10.23 -9.09
CA SER A 346 -13.74 -9.48 -8.58
C SER A 346 -12.61 -10.40 -8.14
N LEU A 347 -12.92 -11.47 -7.39
CA LEU A 347 -11.95 -12.48 -6.96
C LEU A 347 -11.32 -13.19 -8.15
N TRP A 348 -12.11 -13.54 -9.17
CA TRP A 348 -11.61 -14.11 -10.41
C TRP A 348 -10.69 -13.12 -11.14
N GLY A 349 -11.11 -11.87 -11.26
CA GLY A 349 -10.32 -10.81 -11.89
C GLY A 349 -8.96 -10.64 -11.22
N PHE A 350 -8.94 -10.60 -9.89
CA PHE A 350 -7.71 -10.55 -9.09
C PHE A 350 -6.81 -11.76 -9.34
N ALA A 351 -7.36 -12.98 -9.25
CA ALA A 351 -6.62 -14.20 -9.50
C ALA A 351 -6.00 -14.21 -10.92
N SER A 352 -6.76 -13.77 -11.92
CA SER A 352 -6.29 -13.68 -13.31
C SER A 352 -5.15 -12.67 -13.47
N TYR A 353 -5.28 -11.49 -12.87
CA TYR A 353 -4.27 -10.43 -12.94
C TYR A 353 -2.94 -10.89 -12.31
N PHE A 354 -2.99 -11.40 -11.07
CA PHE A 354 -1.79 -11.81 -10.35
C PHE A 354 -1.13 -13.05 -10.94
N TYR A 355 -1.92 -14.00 -11.48
CA TYR A 355 -1.38 -15.13 -12.22
C TYR A 355 -0.59 -14.67 -13.46
N GLY A 356 -1.12 -13.67 -14.18
CA GLY A 356 -0.44 -13.03 -15.31
C GLY A 356 0.89 -12.39 -14.94
N GLU A 357 0.87 -11.56 -13.91
CA GLU A 357 2.08 -10.88 -13.38
C GLU A 357 3.13 -11.87 -12.87
N PHE A 358 2.71 -12.92 -12.15
CA PHE A 358 3.61 -13.96 -11.66
C PHE A 358 4.30 -14.71 -12.82
N LYS A 359 3.53 -15.07 -13.86
CA LYS A 359 4.08 -15.72 -15.06
C LYS A 359 5.03 -14.79 -15.82
N ALA A 360 4.68 -13.51 -15.94
CA ALA A 360 5.51 -12.51 -16.61
C ALA A 360 6.84 -12.28 -15.87
N ASN A 361 6.82 -12.28 -14.53
CA ASN A 361 8.04 -12.14 -13.73
C ASN A 361 8.93 -13.39 -13.79
N LYS A 362 8.35 -14.60 -13.70
CA LYS A 362 9.12 -15.83 -13.92
C LYS A 362 9.81 -15.88 -15.29
N ALA A 363 9.11 -15.44 -16.34
CA ALA A 363 9.68 -15.41 -17.69
C ALA A 363 10.82 -14.39 -17.86
N LYS A 364 10.96 -13.40 -16.96
CA LYS A 364 12.09 -12.46 -16.94
C LYS A 364 13.29 -13.00 -16.17
N GLU A 365 13.05 -13.87 -15.18
CA GLU A 365 14.10 -14.52 -14.38
C GLU A 365 14.75 -15.70 -15.10
N ASP A 366 14.08 -16.30 -16.09
CA ASP A 366 14.57 -17.44 -16.87
C ASP A 366 14.61 -17.15 -18.39
N PRO A 367 15.58 -16.35 -18.88
CA PRO A 367 15.72 -16.02 -20.29
C PRO A 367 16.23 -17.20 -21.16
N ASP A 368 16.78 -18.27 -20.56
CA ASP A 368 17.41 -19.37 -21.31
C ASP A 368 16.42 -20.36 -21.91
N HIS A 369 15.15 -20.38 -21.47
CA HIS A 369 14.17 -21.30 -22.04
C HIS A 369 13.60 -20.86 -23.41
N LYS A 370 13.95 -19.67 -23.91
CA LYS A 370 13.55 -19.20 -25.26
C LYS A 370 14.63 -19.33 -26.33
N CYS A 371 15.88 -19.66 -25.96
CA CYS A 371 16.95 -19.82 -26.95
C CYS A 371 17.10 -21.28 -27.45
N GLY A 372 16.21 -22.20 -27.03
CA GLY A 372 16.29 -23.63 -27.35
C GLY A 372 15.31 -24.16 -28.38
N HIS A 373 14.41 -23.33 -28.96
CA HIS A 373 13.37 -23.83 -29.87
C HIS A 373 13.42 -23.31 -31.31
N ASP A 374 14.34 -22.39 -31.65
CA ASP A 374 14.56 -21.90 -33.02
C ASP A 374 15.92 -22.33 -33.60
N GLN A 375 16.59 -23.30 -32.98
CA GLN A 375 17.67 -24.05 -33.60
C GLN A 375 17.52 -25.53 -33.27
N VAL A 376 16.77 -26.25 -34.10
CA VAL A 376 17.05 -27.59 -34.65
C VAL A 376 15.75 -28.11 -35.27
N SER A 377 15.86 -28.41 -36.57
CA SER A 377 14.91 -29.03 -37.52
C SER A 377 13.96 -28.09 -38.26
#